data_AF-H2Y5U7-F1
#
_entry.id   AF-H2Y5U7-F1
#
_cell.length_a   1.000
_cell.length_b   1.000
_cell.length_c   1.000
_cell.angle_alpha   90.00
_cell.angle_beta   90.00
_cell.angle_gamma   90.00
#
_symmetry.space_group_name_H-M   'P 1'
#
loop_
_entity.id
_entity.type
_entity.pdbx_description
1 polymer ?
#
loop_
_entity_poly.entity_id
_entity_poly.type
_entity_poly.pdbx_seq_one_letter_code
_entity_poly.pdbx_strand_id
1 'polypeptide(L)'
;MLPDDLKSFYLTTDGILLTWNVQIEDSKIPVGKMELHPVAKLSKLSVSASTTDISNMISMADIDYTTDNDDEEGKPPHFDGRSRIFELDSCGGSGKVCLVYPTAVPGLPAQNSEIWFLDRSLNWNFVSESFTTYFRLMVLHMGLPQWQYSTTSIGLTPKAKQWCNLYAPVRLELDENLQTQDDIDIPIAKVDLAKVFKGKIPEKSLKTKPAGGNQKKKQPTQNIAGSKSMTSMRHLRGSKPWT
;
A
#
# COMPACT_ATOMS: atom_id res chain seq x y z
N MET A 1 -7.41 -13.76 10.39
CA MET A 1 -6.28 -12.93 10.85
C MET A 1 -6.40 -11.61 10.13
N LEU A 2 -6.29 -10.46 10.80
CA LEU A 2 -6.20 -9.16 10.12
C LEU A 2 -4.81 -9.00 9.48
N PRO A 3 -4.66 -8.24 8.38
CA PRO A 3 -3.35 -7.93 7.81
C PRO A 3 -2.54 -7.08 8.78
N ASP A 4 -1.21 -7.20 8.76
CA ASP A 4 -0.35 -6.55 9.75
C ASP A 4 -0.44 -5.02 9.72
N ASP A 5 -0.61 -4.42 8.54
CA ASP A 5 -0.71 -2.97 8.38
C ASP A 5 -2.04 -2.41 8.89
N LEU A 6 -3.16 -3.06 8.56
CA LEU A 6 -4.48 -2.73 9.11
C LEU A 6 -4.56 -3.00 10.63
N LYS A 7 -3.94 -4.08 11.10
CA LYS A 7 -3.81 -4.35 12.53
C LYS A 7 -3.03 -3.23 13.23
N SER A 8 -1.92 -2.80 12.67
CA SER A 8 -1.12 -1.69 13.20
C SER A 8 -1.90 -0.38 13.23
N PHE A 9 -2.72 -0.12 12.19
CA PHE A 9 -3.66 0.99 12.17
C PHE A 9 -4.65 0.90 13.34
N TYR A 10 -5.35 -0.22 13.51
CA TYR A 10 -6.34 -0.38 14.59
C TYR A 10 -5.73 -0.33 16.00
N LEU A 11 -4.49 -0.77 16.17
CA LEU A 11 -3.76 -0.62 17.43
C LEU A 11 -3.36 0.84 17.71
N THR A 12 -3.28 1.67 16.68
CA THR A 12 -2.96 3.10 16.79
C THR A 12 -4.23 3.95 16.94
N THR A 13 -5.23 3.68 16.10
CA THR A 13 -6.50 4.41 15.99
C THR A 13 -7.60 3.40 15.68
N ASP A 14 -8.53 3.20 16.61
CA ASP A 14 -9.66 2.26 16.44
C ASP A 14 -10.75 2.85 15.51
N GLY A 15 -10.44 2.92 14.22
CA GLY A 15 -11.24 3.62 13.20
C GLY A 15 -10.89 5.10 13.09
N ILE A 16 -11.41 5.75 12.05
CA ILE A 16 -11.25 7.20 11.84
C ILE A 16 -12.51 7.78 11.21
N LEU A 17 -12.88 8.99 11.61
CA LEU A 17 -13.85 9.81 10.90
C LEU A 17 -13.32 11.23 10.83
N LEU A 18 -12.95 11.68 9.64
CA LEU A 18 -12.57 13.07 9.38
C LEU A 18 -13.49 13.64 8.30
N THR A 19 -14.17 14.73 8.63
CA THR A 19 -15.05 15.45 7.71
C THR A 19 -14.61 16.89 7.59
N TRP A 20 -14.69 17.45 6.38
CA TRP A 20 -14.44 18.88 6.15
C TRP A 20 -15.48 19.49 5.21
N ASN A 21 -15.68 20.78 5.40
CA ASN A 21 -16.69 21.57 4.72
C ASN A 21 -16.03 22.74 3.98
N VAL A 22 -16.71 23.24 2.96
CA VAL A 22 -16.37 24.48 2.26
C VAL A 22 -17.40 25.53 2.63
N GLN A 23 -16.91 26.73 2.96
CA GLN A 23 -17.76 27.89 3.16
C GLN A 23 -17.91 28.60 1.81
N ILE A 24 -19.14 28.70 1.30
CA ILE A 24 -19.49 29.51 0.14
C ILE A 24 -20.59 30.46 0.58
N GLU A 25 -20.31 31.76 0.55
CA GLU A 25 -21.19 32.79 1.12
C GLU A 25 -21.57 32.44 2.57
N ASP A 26 -22.85 32.33 2.88
CA ASP A 26 -23.36 31.96 4.21
C ASP A 26 -23.63 30.45 4.37
N SER A 27 -23.30 29.64 3.35
CA SER A 27 -23.54 28.19 3.36
C SER A 27 -22.29 27.37 3.67
N LYS A 28 -22.42 26.40 4.58
CA LYS A 28 -21.44 25.35 4.83
C LYS A 28 -21.81 24.11 4.04
N ILE A 29 -21.02 23.78 3.04
CA ILE A 29 -21.24 22.61 2.19
C ILE A 29 -20.30 21.49 2.65
N PRO A 30 -20.80 20.32 3.10
CA PRO A 30 -19.95 19.18 3.36
C PRO A 30 -19.39 18.63 2.05
N VAL A 31 -18.06 18.53 2.00
CA VAL A 31 -17.35 18.11 0.79
C VAL A 31 -16.60 16.82 1.05
N GLY A 32 -15.65 16.80 1.98
CA GLY A 32 -14.86 15.60 2.21
C GLY A 32 -15.25 14.83 3.46
N LYS A 33 -15.20 13.50 3.34
CA LYS A 33 -15.41 12.53 4.40
C LYS A 33 -14.43 11.37 4.21
N MET A 34 -13.52 11.20 5.17
CA MET A 34 -12.66 10.03 5.29
C MET A 34 -13.16 9.20 6.47
N GLU A 35 -13.58 7.98 6.20
CA GLU A 35 -14.15 7.08 7.22
C GLU A 35 -13.50 5.70 7.12
N LEU A 36 -13.13 5.16 8.28
CA LEU A 36 -12.86 3.74 8.47
C LEU A 36 -13.57 3.32 9.75
N HIS A 37 -14.38 2.28 9.65
CA HIS A 37 -15.10 1.76 10.79
C HIS A 37 -14.12 1.24 11.87
N PRO A 38 -14.43 1.48 13.16
CA PRO A 38 -13.78 0.79 14.27
C PRO A 38 -13.84 -0.73 14.11
N VAL A 39 -12.89 -1.45 14.70
CA VAL A 39 -12.79 -2.91 14.55
C VAL A 39 -14.07 -3.63 14.98
N ALA A 40 -14.74 -3.12 16.02
CA ALA A 40 -15.99 -3.66 16.55
C ALA A 40 -17.19 -3.48 15.59
N LYS A 41 -17.09 -2.56 14.61
CA LYS A 41 -18.14 -2.28 13.62
C LYS A 41 -17.86 -2.94 12.26
N LEU A 42 -16.75 -3.66 12.11
CA LEU A 42 -16.48 -4.40 10.88
C LEU A 42 -17.52 -5.50 10.68
N SER A 43 -18.37 -5.33 9.67
CA SER A 43 -19.34 -6.34 9.27
C SER A 43 -18.74 -7.24 8.20
N LYS A 44 -18.79 -8.55 8.44
CA LYS A 44 -18.55 -9.52 7.37
C LYS A 44 -19.70 -9.40 6.37
N LEU A 45 -19.39 -9.18 5.09
CA LEU A 45 -20.38 -9.34 4.02
C LEU A 45 -20.63 -10.84 3.90
N SER A 46 -21.60 -11.35 4.66
CA SER A 46 -21.86 -12.79 4.74
C SER A 46 -22.75 -13.24 3.60
N VAL A 47 -22.40 -14.37 2.99
CA VAL A 47 -23.39 -15.37 2.60
C VAL A 47 -23.83 -16.06 3.88
N SER A 48 -24.98 -15.71 4.41
CA SER A 48 -25.66 -16.65 5.30
C SER A 48 -27.16 -16.53 5.12
N ALA A 49 -27.66 -17.42 4.26
CA ALA A 49 -28.90 -18.10 4.52
C ALA A 49 -28.75 -18.87 5.85
N SER A 50 -29.14 -18.25 6.96
CA SER A 50 -29.44 -18.95 8.22
C SER A 50 -30.29 -17.98 9.05
N THR A 51 -31.52 -18.28 9.47
CA THR A 51 -32.07 -19.55 9.93
C THR A 51 -33.59 -19.50 9.79
N THR A 52 -34.19 -20.65 9.45
CA THR A 52 -35.63 -20.97 9.53
C THR A 52 -36.58 -20.09 8.69
N ASP A 53 -37.23 -20.73 7.72
CA ASP A 53 -38.41 -20.27 6.99
C ASP A 53 -38.23 -19.21 5.90
N ILE A 54 -37.52 -19.50 4.78
CA ILE A 54 -38.00 -19.31 3.40
C ILE A 54 -37.12 -20.15 2.46
N SER A 55 -37.63 -21.24 1.89
CA SER A 55 -36.89 -22.20 1.06
C SER A 55 -36.50 -21.69 -0.36
N ASN A 56 -36.39 -20.37 -0.57
CA ASN A 56 -36.18 -19.78 -1.90
C ASN A 56 -35.67 -18.31 -1.88
N MET A 57 -34.90 -17.90 -0.86
CA MET A 57 -34.32 -16.55 -0.83
C MET A 57 -33.09 -16.46 -1.73
N ILE A 58 -33.13 -15.54 -2.70
CA ILE A 58 -31.97 -15.11 -3.50
C ILE A 58 -30.93 -14.49 -2.54
N SER A 59 -29.73 -15.06 -2.53
CA SER A 59 -28.56 -14.60 -1.77
C SER A 59 -27.59 -13.85 -2.69
N MET A 60 -26.68 -13.04 -2.14
CA MET A 60 -25.59 -12.44 -2.94
C MET A 60 -24.69 -13.50 -3.60
N ALA A 61 -24.66 -14.72 -3.05
CA ALA A 61 -23.98 -15.86 -3.68
C ALA A 61 -24.59 -16.24 -5.04
N ASP A 62 -25.89 -15.99 -5.24
CA ASP A 62 -26.59 -16.29 -6.50
C ASP A 62 -26.32 -15.21 -7.57
N ILE A 63 -25.43 -14.26 -7.33
CA ILE A 63 -25.04 -13.26 -8.35
C ILE A 63 -23.80 -13.75 -9.12
N ASP A 64 -23.00 -14.65 -8.53
CA ASP A 64 -21.68 -15.08 -9.03
C ASP A 64 -21.71 -16.19 -10.10
N TYR A 65 -22.80 -16.31 -10.88
CA TYR A 65 -23.14 -17.49 -11.70
C TYR A 65 -22.15 -17.92 -12.83
N THR A 66 -20.99 -17.29 -13.04
CA THR A 66 -20.30 -17.39 -14.36
C THR A 66 -18.79 -17.57 -14.40
N THR A 67 -18.07 -17.84 -13.30
CA THR A 67 -16.59 -17.84 -13.38
C THR A 67 -15.93 -19.00 -12.62
N ASP A 68 -16.03 -20.22 -13.15
CA ASP A 68 -15.49 -21.47 -12.56
C ASP A 68 -13.99 -21.74 -12.84
N ASN A 69 -13.21 -20.75 -13.28
CA ASN A 69 -11.75 -20.92 -13.42
C ASN A 69 -11.05 -20.23 -12.24
N ASP A 70 -10.68 -21.00 -11.22
CA ASP A 70 -10.17 -20.50 -9.94
C ASP A 70 -8.69 -20.04 -9.95
N ASP A 71 -7.98 -20.13 -11.09
CA ASP A 71 -6.50 -20.03 -11.12
C ASP A 71 -5.91 -18.72 -11.72
N GLU A 72 -6.66 -17.62 -11.82
CA GLU A 72 -6.09 -16.34 -12.31
C GLU A 72 -6.03 -15.25 -11.23
N GLU A 73 -4.85 -14.63 -11.12
CA GLU A 73 -4.58 -13.44 -10.32
C GLU A 73 -5.40 -12.24 -10.84
N GLY A 74 -5.98 -11.44 -9.94
CA GLY A 74 -6.78 -10.27 -10.30
C GLY A 74 -8.27 -10.52 -10.60
N LYS A 75 -8.79 -11.72 -10.32
CA LYS A 75 -10.24 -11.99 -10.41
C LYS A 75 -11.03 -11.25 -9.32
N PRO A 76 -12.26 -10.81 -9.63
CA PRO A 76 -13.13 -10.23 -8.62
C PRO A 76 -13.44 -11.25 -7.53
N PRO A 77 -13.54 -10.82 -6.26
CA PRO A 77 -13.87 -11.74 -5.18
C PRO A 77 -15.29 -12.29 -5.32
N HIS A 78 -15.48 -13.49 -4.80
CA HIS A 78 -16.79 -14.12 -4.78
C HIS A 78 -17.51 -13.71 -3.51
N PHE A 79 -18.82 -13.50 -3.60
CA PHE A 79 -19.63 -13.30 -2.41
C PHE A 79 -19.66 -14.55 -1.54
N ASP A 80 -19.50 -15.74 -2.13
CA ASP A 80 -19.58 -17.06 -1.50
C ASP A 80 -18.47 -17.37 -0.46
N GLY A 81 -18.47 -18.63 0.02
CA GLY A 81 -17.51 -19.08 1.02
C GLY A 81 -16.04 -19.07 0.59
N ARG A 82 -15.75 -18.90 -0.72
CA ARG A 82 -14.39 -18.86 -1.29
C ARG A 82 -13.67 -17.58 -0.93
N SER A 83 -14.36 -16.46 -0.68
CA SER A 83 -13.74 -15.22 -0.21
C SER A 83 -14.22 -14.82 1.19
N ARG A 84 -13.36 -14.15 1.95
CA ARG A 84 -13.76 -13.51 3.22
C ARG A 84 -13.72 -12.01 3.05
N ILE A 85 -14.88 -11.38 3.21
CA ILE A 85 -15.07 -9.97 2.89
C ILE A 85 -15.54 -9.23 4.15
N PHE A 86 -14.89 -8.13 4.47
CA PHE A 86 -15.21 -7.27 5.62
C PHE A 86 -15.35 -5.82 5.15
N GLU A 87 -16.46 -5.18 5.50
CA GLU A 87 -16.72 -3.78 5.15
C GLU A 87 -15.91 -2.83 6.04
N LEU A 88 -15.03 -2.04 5.42
CA LEU A 88 -14.21 -1.02 6.08
C LEU A 88 -14.91 0.35 6.10
N ASP A 89 -15.63 0.69 5.04
CA ASP A 89 -16.35 1.96 4.88
C ASP A 89 -17.60 1.76 4.03
N SER A 90 -18.70 2.40 4.41
CA SER A 90 -19.98 2.42 3.69
C SER A 90 -20.06 3.52 2.63
N CYS A 91 -19.01 4.35 2.50
CA CYS A 91 -18.85 5.41 1.50
C CYS A 91 -20.10 6.31 1.35
N GLY A 92 -20.79 6.58 2.47
CA GLY A 92 -22.03 7.37 2.49
C GLY A 92 -23.18 6.78 1.67
N GLY A 93 -23.22 5.45 1.49
CA GLY A 93 -24.24 4.74 0.69
C GLY A 93 -23.97 4.73 -0.81
N SER A 94 -22.84 5.26 -1.27
CA SER A 94 -22.45 5.22 -2.68
C SER A 94 -21.80 3.89 -3.10
N GLY A 95 -21.44 3.04 -2.14
CA GLY A 95 -20.81 1.74 -2.37
C GLY A 95 -20.24 1.25 -1.04
N LYS A 96 -19.30 0.30 -1.08
CA LYS A 96 -18.59 -0.17 0.11
C LYS A 96 -17.12 -0.38 -0.23
N VAL A 97 -16.23 0.11 0.62
CA VAL A 97 -14.83 -0.33 0.59
C VAL A 97 -14.69 -1.55 1.48
N CYS A 98 -14.12 -2.61 0.93
CA CYS A 98 -14.04 -3.91 1.56
C CYS A 98 -12.58 -4.38 1.66
N LEU A 99 -12.24 -4.93 2.83
CA LEU A 99 -11.10 -5.82 2.99
C LEU A 99 -11.50 -7.20 2.51
N VAL A 100 -10.75 -7.73 1.55
CA VAL A 100 -11.06 -8.98 0.88
C VAL A 100 -9.89 -9.94 1.06
N TYR A 101 -10.21 -11.18 1.42
CA TYR A 101 -9.30 -12.31 1.27
C TYR A 101 -9.86 -13.16 0.12
N PRO A 102 -9.30 -13.05 -1.11
CA PRO A 102 -9.89 -13.67 -2.29
C PRO A 102 -9.99 -15.19 -2.18
N THR A 103 -8.97 -15.82 -1.59
CA THR A 103 -8.89 -17.27 -1.40
C THR A 103 -8.96 -17.61 0.09
N ALA A 104 -10.09 -18.16 0.52
CA ALA A 104 -10.36 -18.54 1.88
C ALA A 104 -10.54 -20.06 2.00
N VAL A 105 -9.49 -20.75 2.44
CA VAL A 105 -9.60 -22.18 2.77
C VAL A 105 -10.12 -22.34 4.21
N PRO A 106 -11.17 -23.16 4.45
CA PRO A 106 -11.63 -23.48 5.80
C PRO A 106 -10.50 -24.08 6.66
N GLY A 107 -10.39 -23.65 7.92
CA GLY A 107 -9.37 -24.13 8.85
C GLY A 107 -7.97 -23.53 8.68
N LEU A 108 -7.69 -22.80 7.58
CA LEU A 108 -6.44 -22.08 7.41
C LEU A 108 -6.59 -20.58 7.68
N PRO A 109 -5.56 -19.91 8.24
CA PRO A 109 -5.54 -18.46 8.34
C PRO A 109 -5.67 -17.83 6.95
N ALA A 110 -6.56 -16.84 6.82
CA ALA A 110 -6.66 -16.07 5.58
C ALA A 110 -5.36 -15.27 5.35
N GLN A 111 -4.87 -15.29 4.11
CA GLN A 111 -3.65 -14.61 3.65
C GLN A 111 -3.98 -13.80 2.40
N ASN A 112 -3.04 -12.94 1.96
CA ASN A 112 -3.15 -12.12 0.75
C ASN A 112 -4.42 -11.26 0.76
N SER A 113 -4.47 -10.32 1.70
CA SER A 113 -5.59 -9.38 1.76
C SER A 113 -5.46 -8.30 0.72
N GLU A 114 -6.57 -7.94 0.11
CA GLU A 114 -6.69 -6.86 -0.88
C GLU A 114 -7.79 -5.89 -0.46
N ILE A 115 -7.79 -4.71 -1.07
CA ILE A 115 -8.83 -3.70 -0.88
C ILE A 115 -9.61 -3.54 -2.19
N TRP A 116 -10.91 -3.75 -2.10
CA TRP A 116 -11.84 -3.67 -3.22
C TRP A 116 -12.96 -2.68 -2.92
N PHE A 117 -13.45 -2.01 -3.96
CA PHE A 117 -14.64 -1.19 -3.92
C PHE A 117 -15.81 -1.95 -4.56
N LEU A 118 -16.86 -2.16 -3.78
CA LEU A 118 -18.12 -2.72 -4.23
C LEU A 118 -19.08 -1.58 -4.56
N ASP A 119 -19.46 -1.44 -5.83
CA ASP A 119 -20.41 -0.41 -6.24
C ASP A 119 -21.87 -0.80 -5.95
N ARG A 120 -22.81 0.10 -6.23
CA ARG A 120 -24.26 -0.15 -6.02
C ARG A 120 -24.85 -1.16 -7.02
N SER A 121 -24.17 -1.43 -8.12
CA SER A 121 -24.53 -2.45 -9.09
C SER A 121 -23.96 -3.83 -8.73
N LEU A 122 -23.30 -3.92 -7.56
CA LEU A 122 -22.62 -5.10 -7.04
C LEU A 122 -21.42 -5.55 -7.88
N ASN A 123 -20.81 -4.62 -8.62
CA ASN A 123 -19.55 -4.88 -9.30
C ASN A 123 -18.36 -4.63 -8.38
N TRP A 124 -17.42 -5.56 -8.43
CA TRP A 124 -16.13 -5.44 -7.76
C TRP A 124 -15.15 -4.64 -8.58
N ASN A 125 -14.52 -3.65 -7.95
CA ASN A 125 -13.48 -2.82 -8.56
C ASN A 125 -12.25 -2.88 -7.65
N PHE A 126 -11.13 -3.31 -8.21
CA PHE A 126 -9.88 -3.39 -7.46
C PHE A 126 -9.39 -1.98 -7.11
N VAL A 127 -8.96 -1.78 -5.87
CA VAL A 127 -8.44 -0.47 -5.42
C VAL A 127 -6.96 -0.54 -5.10
N SER A 128 -6.54 -1.53 -4.32
CA SER A 128 -5.13 -1.69 -3.96
C SER A 128 -4.82 -3.03 -3.29
N GLU A 129 -3.56 -3.45 -3.38
CA GLU A 129 -3.03 -4.68 -2.76
C GLU A 129 -2.87 -4.60 -1.23
N SER A 130 -2.90 -3.41 -0.62
CA SER A 130 -2.71 -3.26 0.83
C SER A 130 -3.55 -2.14 1.42
N PHE A 131 -3.89 -2.28 2.70
CA PHE A 131 -4.61 -1.24 3.44
C PHE A 131 -3.82 0.07 3.48
N THR A 132 -2.49 0.01 3.62
CA THR A 132 -1.64 1.20 3.65
C THR A 132 -1.73 2.00 2.35
N THR A 133 -1.73 1.32 1.20
CA THR A 133 -1.90 1.98 -0.10
C THR A 133 -3.30 2.61 -0.20
N TYR A 134 -4.35 1.87 0.18
CA TYR A 134 -5.71 2.42 0.24
C TYR A 134 -5.81 3.66 1.14
N PHE A 135 -5.25 3.61 2.34
CA PHE A 135 -5.29 4.72 3.28
C PHE A 135 -4.59 5.96 2.70
N ARG A 136 -3.47 5.79 2.01
CA ARG A 136 -2.80 6.88 1.27
C ARG A 136 -3.67 7.42 0.16
N LEU A 137 -4.35 6.56 -0.61
CA LEU A 137 -5.30 7.01 -1.65
C LEU A 137 -6.43 7.84 -1.04
N MET A 138 -7.02 7.40 0.07
CA MET A 138 -8.08 8.14 0.78
C MET A 138 -7.60 9.54 1.19
N VAL A 139 -6.38 9.65 1.72
CA VAL A 139 -5.76 10.93 2.12
C VAL A 139 -5.45 11.81 0.90
N LEU A 140 -4.92 11.23 -0.19
CA LEU A 140 -4.61 11.97 -1.43
C LEU A 140 -5.86 12.57 -2.07
N HIS A 141 -7.00 11.88 -1.96
CA HIS A 141 -8.30 12.39 -2.39
C HIS A 141 -8.98 13.25 -1.33
N MET A 142 -8.40 13.40 -0.13
CA MET A 142 -8.98 14.13 1.00
C MET A 142 -10.41 13.67 1.38
N GLY A 143 -10.78 12.43 1.05
CA GLY A 143 -12.15 11.94 1.20
C GLY A 143 -13.20 12.67 0.34
N LEU A 144 -12.81 13.23 -0.82
CA LEU A 144 -13.73 13.89 -1.74
C LEU A 144 -14.92 13.00 -2.13
N PRO A 145 -16.10 13.57 -2.49
CA PRO A 145 -17.26 12.77 -2.79
C PRO A 145 -17.01 11.75 -3.89
N GLN A 146 -17.33 10.48 -3.62
CA GLN A 146 -17.27 9.39 -4.60
C GLN A 146 -15.89 9.15 -5.22
N TRP A 147 -14.79 9.59 -4.60
CA TRP A 147 -13.47 9.45 -5.21
C TRP A 147 -13.13 7.99 -5.61
N GLN A 148 -13.64 6.99 -4.88
CA GLN A 148 -13.47 5.56 -5.20
C GLN A 148 -13.98 5.19 -6.59
N TYR A 149 -14.98 5.91 -7.11
CA TYR A 149 -15.51 5.69 -8.45
C TYR A 149 -14.49 5.99 -9.56
N SER A 150 -13.36 6.65 -9.25
CA SER A 150 -12.25 6.80 -10.19
C SER A 150 -11.57 5.46 -10.54
N THR A 151 -11.78 4.42 -9.74
CA THR A 151 -11.32 3.04 -10.03
C THR A 151 -12.31 2.24 -10.88
N THR A 152 -13.49 2.78 -11.15
CA THR A 152 -14.60 2.07 -11.82
C THR A 152 -14.73 2.53 -13.26
N SER A 153 -15.27 1.67 -14.13
CA SER A 153 -15.60 2.03 -15.51
C SER A 153 -16.72 3.07 -15.63
N ILE A 154 -17.54 3.24 -14.59
CA ILE A 154 -18.60 4.25 -14.53
C ILE A 154 -18.02 5.65 -14.34
N GLY A 155 -16.95 5.77 -13.56
CA GLY A 155 -16.30 7.04 -13.24
C GLY A 155 -17.10 7.94 -12.28
N LEU A 156 -16.58 9.14 -12.08
CA LEU A 156 -17.14 10.13 -11.16
C LEU A 156 -18.41 10.79 -11.72
N THR A 157 -19.38 11.08 -10.84
CA THR A 157 -20.52 11.93 -11.22
C THR A 157 -20.06 13.36 -11.56
N PRO A 158 -20.82 14.13 -12.38
CA PRO A 158 -20.44 15.51 -12.72
C PRO A 158 -20.20 16.39 -11.49
N LYS A 159 -21.01 16.23 -10.44
CA LYS A 159 -20.87 16.95 -9.17
C LYS A 159 -19.59 16.56 -8.43
N ALA A 160 -19.26 15.27 -8.37
CA ALA A 160 -18.01 14.80 -7.75
C ALA A 160 -16.80 15.32 -8.54
N LYS A 161 -16.84 15.26 -9.87
CA LYS A 161 -15.79 15.76 -10.76
C LYS A 161 -15.53 17.25 -10.57
N GLN A 162 -16.56 18.07 -10.32
CA GLN A 162 -16.38 19.49 -9.97
C GLN A 162 -15.56 19.68 -8.70
N TRP A 163 -15.84 18.92 -7.64
CA TRP A 163 -15.08 19.01 -6.39
C TRP A 163 -13.64 18.49 -6.56
N CYS A 164 -13.44 17.41 -7.32
CA CYS A 164 -12.11 16.91 -7.63
C CYS A 164 -11.29 17.94 -8.43
N ASN A 165 -11.88 18.60 -9.43
CA ASN A 165 -11.21 19.67 -10.18
C ASN A 165 -10.78 20.84 -9.26
N LEU A 166 -11.57 21.16 -8.23
CA LEU A 166 -11.27 22.28 -7.35
C LEU A 166 -10.18 21.95 -6.32
N TYR A 167 -10.21 20.73 -5.75
CA TYR A 167 -9.38 20.39 -4.59
C TYR A 167 -8.26 19.39 -4.88
N ALA A 168 -8.38 18.60 -5.94
CA ALA A 168 -7.41 17.57 -6.29
C ALA A 168 -7.23 17.44 -7.83
N PRO A 169 -6.97 18.53 -8.57
CA PRO A 169 -6.95 18.50 -10.04
C PRO A 169 -5.87 17.56 -10.59
N VAL A 170 -4.64 17.63 -10.06
CA VAL A 170 -3.54 16.73 -10.46
C VAL A 170 -3.88 15.26 -10.18
N ARG A 171 -4.64 15.00 -9.10
CA ARG A 171 -5.06 13.64 -8.78
C ARG A 171 -6.11 13.13 -9.75
N LEU A 172 -7.08 13.97 -10.09
CA LEU A 172 -8.12 13.65 -11.06
C LEU A 172 -7.50 13.32 -12.43
N GLU A 173 -6.54 14.11 -12.90
CA GLU A 173 -5.82 13.85 -14.14
C GLU A 173 -5.08 12.51 -14.11
N LEU A 174 -4.40 12.20 -13.00
CA LEU A 174 -3.71 10.91 -12.84
C LEU A 174 -4.70 9.73 -12.93
N ASP A 175 -5.85 9.83 -12.28
CA ASP A 175 -6.85 8.76 -12.30
C ASP A 175 -7.46 8.57 -13.70
N GLU A 176 -7.76 9.65 -14.43
CA GLU A 176 -8.26 9.58 -15.81
C GLU A 176 -7.23 8.96 -16.76
N ASN A 177 -5.96 9.26 -16.54
CA ASN A 177 -4.85 8.69 -17.31
C ASN A 177 -4.67 7.20 -17.05
N LEU A 178 -4.80 6.76 -15.78
CA LEU A 178 -4.76 5.33 -15.42
C LEU A 178 -5.90 4.52 -16.04
N GLN A 179 -7.02 5.15 -16.39
CA GLN A 179 -8.13 4.50 -17.09
C GLN A 179 -7.91 4.36 -18.60
N THR A 180 -7.01 5.15 -19.20
CA THR A 180 -6.94 5.34 -20.66
C THR A 180 -5.72 4.71 -21.33
N GLN A 181 -4.69 4.29 -20.61
CA GLN A 181 -3.46 3.73 -21.21
C GLN A 181 -2.75 2.66 -20.38
N ASP A 182 -2.35 1.57 -21.06
CA ASP A 182 -1.48 0.47 -20.60
C ASP A 182 0.00 0.87 -20.41
N ASP A 183 0.41 2.10 -20.74
CA ASP A 183 1.80 2.56 -20.62
C ASP A 183 1.82 4.07 -20.30
N ILE A 184 2.07 4.45 -19.04
CA ILE A 184 2.31 5.85 -18.66
C ILE A 184 3.61 6.01 -17.87
N ASP A 185 4.51 6.80 -18.45
CA ASP A 185 5.71 7.35 -17.82
C ASP A 185 5.27 8.41 -16.79
N ILE A 186 4.96 7.96 -15.57
CA ILE A 186 4.58 8.84 -14.45
C ILE A 186 5.71 9.87 -14.29
N PRO A 187 5.44 11.19 -14.36
CA PRO A 187 6.43 12.19 -14.01
C PRO A 187 6.67 12.12 -12.50
N ILE A 188 7.52 11.18 -12.09
CA ILE A 188 8.03 11.14 -10.72
C ILE A 188 8.73 12.47 -10.55
N ALA A 189 8.20 13.32 -9.67
CA ALA A 189 8.92 14.49 -9.19
C ALA A 189 10.24 13.97 -8.61
N LYS A 190 11.32 14.04 -9.41
CA LYS A 190 12.66 13.65 -8.99
C LYS A 190 13.14 14.71 -8.01
N VAL A 191 12.69 14.59 -6.76
CA VAL A 191 13.20 15.36 -5.65
C VAL A 191 14.62 14.87 -5.43
N ASP A 192 15.57 15.65 -5.90
CA ASP A 192 16.99 15.40 -5.71
C ASP A 192 17.32 15.59 -4.22
N LEU A 193 17.30 14.50 -3.46
CA LEU A 193 17.56 14.46 -2.02
C LEU A 193 18.89 15.14 -1.66
N ALA A 194 19.88 15.13 -2.57
CA ALA A 194 21.17 15.78 -2.37
C ALA A 194 21.11 17.32 -2.52
N LYS A 195 20.06 17.86 -3.16
CA LYS A 195 19.81 19.31 -3.23
C LYS A 195 18.94 19.81 -2.09
N VAL A 196 18.06 18.98 -1.53
CA VAL A 196 17.11 19.37 -0.47
C VAL A 196 17.79 19.56 0.89
N PHE A 197 18.80 18.75 1.21
CA PHE A 197 19.46 18.77 2.52
C PHE A 197 20.91 19.28 2.49
N LYS A 198 21.18 20.37 1.76
CA LYS A 198 22.48 21.06 1.87
C LYS A 198 22.55 21.91 3.14
N GLY A 199 22.72 21.24 4.28
CA GLY A 199 23.20 21.88 5.49
C GLY A 199 24.63 22.38 5.29
N LYS A 200 24.86 23.68 5.44
CA LYS A 200 26.21 24.26 5.46
C LYS A 200 26.93 23.75 6.72
N ILE A 201 27.79 22.75 6.58
CA ILE A 201 28.83 22.49 7.58
C ILE A 201 29.89 23.58 7.37
N PRO A 202 30.20 24.42 8.37
CA PRO A 202 31.24 25.42 8.21
C PRO A 202 32.60 24.70 8.11
N GLU A 203 33.20 24.82 6.93
CA GLU A 203 34.52 24.30 6.60
C GLU A 203 35.58 25.08 7.39
N LYS A 204 36.13 24.48 8.46
CA LYS A 204 37.35 25.00 9.09
C LYS A 204 38.52 24.77 8.13
N SER A 205 38.93 25.86 7.50
CA SER A 205 40.13 25.96 6.67
C SER A 205 41.38 25.46 7.40
N LEU A 206 41.97 24.37 6.91
CA LEU A 206 43.35 23.99 7.21
C LEU A 206 44.22 24.35 6.01
N LYS A 207 45.07 25.37 6.16
CA LYS A 207 46.20 25.62 5.26
C LYS A 207 47.45 26.08 6.05
N THR A 208 48.45 25.18 6.08
CA THR A 208 49.93 25.41 5.91
C THR A 208 50.67 26.38 6.85
N LYS A 209 51.86 26.11 7.42
CA LYS A 209 53.15 25.65 6.82
C LYS A 209 54.21 25.38 7.96
N PRO A 210 55.45 24.94 7.66
CA PRO A 210 56.38 24.21 8.54
C PRO A 210 57.49 25.05 9.22
N ALA A 211 58.22 24.42 10.16
CA ALA A 211 59.69 24.35 10.29
C ALA A 211 60.22 24.46 11.74
N GLY A 212 61.08 23.50 12.13
CA GLY A 212 62.29 23.74 12.92
C GLY A 212 62.33 23.28 14.39
N GLY A 213 63.25 22.34 14.71
CA GLY A 213 63.98 22.39 15.98
C GLY A 213 64.26 21.10 16.77
N ASN A 214 65.43 20.50 16.52
CA ASN A 214 66.37 19.83 17.45
C ASN A 214 66.21 18.37 17.96
N GLN A 215 67.11 17.52 17.40
CA GLN A 215 68.19 16.72 18.05
C GLN A 215 67.80 15.76 19.21
N LYS A 216 68.13 14.45 19.19
CA LYS A 216 69.48 13.86 19.30
C LYS A 216 69.43 12.31 19.27
N LYS A 217 70.41 11.70 18.56
CA LYS A 217 71.22 10.47 18.86
C LYS A 217 70.48 9.15 19.22
N LYS A 218 70.67 7.99 18.57
CA LYS A 218 71.91 7.24 18.26
C LYS A 218 71.71 6.23 17.11
N GLN A 219 72.79 6.03 16.35
CA GLN A 219 73.12 5.05 15.28
C GLN A 219 73.53 3.66 15.86
N PRO A 220 73.96 2.62 15.08
CA PRO A 220 73.87 2.40 13.61
C PRO A 220 73.57 0.93 13.14
N THR A 221 73.56 0.76 11.80
CA THR A 221 74.04 -0.39 10.96
C THR A 221 73.16 -1.67 10.82
N GLN A 222 72.60 -1.94 9.63
CA GLN A 222 73.18 -2.69 8.46
C GLN A 222 73.30 -4.20 8.73
N ASN A 223 73.10 -5.16 7.82
CA ASN A 223 72.47 -5.32 6.51
C ASN A 223 72.58 -6.83 6.20
N ILE A 224 71.75 -7.36 5.30
CA ILE A 224 72.04 -8.51 4.38
C ILE A 224 71.92 -9.98 4.88
N ALA A 225 71.00 -10.67 4.19
CA ALA A 225 70.97 -12.05 3.67
C ALA A 225 71.07 -13.29 4.58
N GLY A 226 70.23 -14.29 4.27
CA GLY A 226 70.44 -15.67 4.73
C GLY A 226 69.24 -16.61 4.58
N SER A 227 69.12 -17.20 3.40
CA SER A 227 68.39 -18.40 2.95
C SER A 227 67.95 -19.50 3.97
N LYS A 228 66.89 -20.22 3.53
CA LYS A 228 66.45 -21.63 3.77
C LYS A 228 65.12 -21.74 4.53
N SER A 229 64.01 -22.03 3.84
CA SER A 229 63.55 -23.34 3.32
C SER A 229 62.82 -24.16 4.39
N MET A 230 61.53 -24.47 4.14
CA MET A 230 60.97 -25.83 3.94
C MET A 230 59.45 -25.77 4.30
N THR A 231 58.53 -25.78 3.32
CA THR A 231 57.67 -26.93 2.88
C THR A 231 56.63 -27.31 3.96
N SER A 232 55.32 -27.50 3.72
CA SER A 232 54.55 -28.12 2.63
C SER A 232 53.06 -27.75 2.84
N MET A 233 52.25 -27.30 1.87
CA MET A 233 51.44 -28.12 0.92
C MET A 233 50.89 -29.42 1.55
N ARG A 234 49.62 -29.82 1.44
CA ARG A 234 48.64 -29.79 0.33
C ARG A 234 47.34 -30.42 0.92
N HIS A 235 46.14 -29.93 0.58
CA HIS A 235 45.17 -30.54 -0.37
C HIS A 235 44.64 -31.92 0.07
N LEU A 236 43.41 -32.37 -0.20
CA LEU A 236 42.21 -31.90 -0.90
C LEU A 236 41.16 -33.01 -0.73
N ARG A 237 39.88 -32.64 -0.93
CA ARG A 237 38.81 -33.43 -1.58
C ARG A 237 38.27 -34.70 -0.92
N GLY A 238 36.95 -34.82 -1.02
CA GLY A 238 36.29 -36.12 -1.04
C GLY A 238 34.78 -36.03 -1.01
N SER A 239 34.17 -35.71 -2.15
CA SER A 239 32.73 -35.76 -2.43
C SER A 239 32.13 -37.18 -2.30
N LYS A 240 30.88 -37.29 -1.81
CA LYS A 240 29.68 -37.83 -2.53
C LYS A 240 28.57 -38.39 -1.59
N PRO A 241 27.31 -38.50 -2.09
CA PRO A 241 26.08 -38.65 -1.30
C PRO A 241 25.54 -40.09 -1.28
N TRP A 242 24.50 -40.34 -0.46
CA TRP A 242 23.68 -41.57 -0.44
C TRP A 242 22.19 -41.15 -0.37
N THR A 243 21.44 -41.48 -1.43
CA THR A 243 20.32 -42.45 -1.51
C THR A 243 19.01 -41.94 -0.97
#